data_AF-A0A0J7JZH0-F1
#
_entry.id   AF-A0A0J7JZH0-F1
#
_cell.length_a   1.000
_cell.length_b   1.000
_cell.length_c   1.000
_cell.angle_alpha   90.00
_cell.angle_beta   90.00
_cell.angle_gamma   90.00
#
_symmetry.space_group_name_H-M   'P 1'
#
loop_
_entity.id
_entity.type
_entity.pdbx_description
1 polymer ?
#
loop_
_entity_poly.entity_id
_entity_poly.type
_entity_poly.pdbx_seq_one_letter_code
_entity_poly.pdbx_strand_id
1 'polypeptide(L)'
;MLGEEASEARNKNYKRYRECHSRKHSRLANMEDIFYRVMDTSNPIVSNISLNNRLKKQKRLPFSQDIIRLFLIPKIDGTIHSDSEELLEDCTGFNETISALDEVVLTTE
;
A
#
# COMPACT_ATOMS: atom_id res chain seq x y z
N MET A 1 7.06 2.32 3.31
CA MET A 1 8.00 2.67 2.22
C MET A 1 7.76 4.13 1.85
N LEU A 2 8.67 5.03 2.25
CA LEU A 2 8.58 6.47 1.96
C LEU A 2 9.53 6.80 0.79
N GLY A 3 9.22 6.30 -0.41
CA GLY A 3 10.04 6.50 -1.60
C GLY A 3 9.26 7.16 -2.74
N GLU A 4 9.92 8.00 -3.53
CA GLU A 4 9.34 8.75 -4.67
C GLU A 4 9.15 7.88 -5.93
N GLU A 5 9.84 6.74 -6.03
CA GLU A 5 9.79 5.87 -7.21
C GLU A 5 8.35 5.43 -7.57
N ALA A 6 7.50 5.22 -6.56
CA ALA A 6 6.10 4.85 -6.77
C ALA A 6 5.27 5.96 -7.43
N SER A 7 5.48 7.23 -7.04
CA SER A 7 4.77 8.36 -7.64
C SER A 7 5.29 8.64 -9.05
N GLU A 8 6.60 8.56 -9.28
CA GLU A 8 7.20 8.71 -10.61
C GLU A 8 6.74 7.65 -11.60
N ALA A 9 6.71 6.38 -11.19
CA ALA A 9 6.23 5.29 -12.03
C ALA A 9 4.77 5.51 -12.46
N ARG A 10 3.95 6.15 -11.60
CA ARG A 10 2.55 6.45 -11.89
C ARG A 10 2.39 7.50 -13.00
N ASN A 11 3.38 8.38 -13.22
CA ASN A 11 3.35 9.36 -14.30
C ASN A 11 3.29 8.70 -15.70
N LYS A 12 3.86 7.51 -15.86
CA LYS A 12 3.75 6.73 -17.10
C LYS A 12 2.29 6.33 -17.37
N ASN A 13 1.55 5.96 -16.33
CA ASN A 13 0.14 5.62 -16.44
C ASN A 13 -0.68 6.86 -16.80
N TYR A 14 -0.43 8.01 -16.17
CA TYR A 14 -1.14 9.26 -16.51
C TYR A 14 -1.03 9.62 -17.99
N LYS A 15 0.18 9.57 -18.56
CA LYS A 15 0.40 9.82 -20.00
C LYS A 15 -0.39 8.84 -20.87
N ARG A 16 -0.29 7.54 -20.58
CA ARG A 16 -1.00 6.49 -21.33
C ARG A 16 -2.52 6.59 -21.21
N TYR A 17 -3.02 6.97 -20.04
CA TYR A 17 -4.45 7.13 -19.78
C TYR A 17 -4.98 8.34 -20.51
N ARG A 18 -4.23 9.44 -20.46
CA ARG A 18 -4.51 10.64 -21.23
C ARG A 18 -4.53 10.37 -22.72
N GLU A 19 -3.65 9.52 -23.24
CA GLU A 19 -3.53 9.24 -24.68
C GLU A 19 -4.66 8.35 -25.21
N CYS A 20 -4.89 7.18 -24.60
CA CYS A 20 -5.75 6.15 -25.21
C CYS A 20 -7.12 5.95 -24.54
N HIS A 21 -7.41 6.60 -23.41
CA HIS A 21 -8.54 6.21 -22.56
C HIS A 21 -9.33 7.38 -21.96
N SER A 22 -9.08 8.60 -22.41
CA SER A 22 -9.84 9.76 -22.00
C SER A 22 -10.47 10.46 -23.19
N ARG A 23 -11.63 11.07 -22.96
CA ARG A 23 -12.34 11.83 -23.99
C ARG A 23 -11.48 13.03 -24.43
N LYS A 24 -11.49 13.33 -25.72
CA LYS A 24 -10.62 14.34 -26.36
C LYS A 24 -11.34 15.64 -26.74
N HIS A 25 -12.65 15.70 -26.50
CA HIS A 25 -13.46 16.86 -26.89
C HIS A 25 -13.36 18.02 -25.90
N SER A 26 -12.98 17.78 -24.64
CA SER A 26 -12.85 18.80 -23.60
C SER A 26 -11.71 18.47 -22.66
N ARG A 27 -10.97 19.50 -22.22
CA ARG A 27 -9.89 19.34 -21.23
C ARG A 27 -10.44 18.89 -19.87
N LEU A 28 -11.62 19.38 -19.47
CA LEU A 28 -12.24 19.01 -18.19
C LEU A 28 -12.60 17.52 -18.21
N ALA A 29 -13.36 17.09 -19.24
CA ALA A 29 -13.72 15.69 -19.41
C ALA A 29 -12.48 14.77 -19.52
N ASN A 30 -11.42 15.24 -20.17
CA ASN A 30 -10.16 14.52 -20.26
C ASN A 30 -9.53 14.25 -18.88
N MET A 31 -9.51 15.27 -18.03
CA MET A 31 -8.93 15.17 -16.69
C MET A 31 -9.78 14.36 -15.74
N GLU A 32 -11.10 14.48 -15.85
CA GLU A 32 -12.07 13.67 -15.11
C GLU A 32 -11.89 12.17 -15.41
N ASP A 33 -11.77 11.79 -16.68
CA ASP A 33 -11.52 10.39 -17.08
C ASP A 33 -10.19 9.85 -16.55
N ILE A 34 -9.13 10.67 -16.59
CA ILE A 34 -7.84 10.29 -16.02
C ILE A 34 -7.99 10.09 -14.51
N PHE A 35 -8.67 11.00 -13.82
CA PHE A 35 -8.86 10.95 -12.38
C PHE A 35 -9.60 9.68 -11.96
N TYR A 36 -10.77 9.39 -12.54
CA TYR A 36 -11.54 8.19 -12.18
C TYR A 36 -10.75 6.90 -12.41
N ARG A 37 -10.07 6.81 -13.55
CA ARG A 37 -9.26 5.62 -13.84
C ARG A 37 -8.08 5.46 -12.89
N VAL A 38 -7.48 6.57 -12.48
CA VAL A 38 -6.42 6.57 -11.49
C VAL A 38 -6.97 6.11 -10.14
N MET A 39 -8.17 6.54 -9.74
CA MET A 39 -8.85 6.08 -8.53
C MET A 39 -9.11 4.57 -8.54
N ASP A 40 -9.65 4.04 -9.64
CA ASP A 40 -9.92 2.60 -9.81
C ASP A 40 -8.65 1.76 -9.62
N THR A 41 -7.54 2.21 -10.22
CA THR A 41 -6.26 1.48 -10.14
C THR A 41 -5.59 1.57 -8.77
N SER A 42 -5.92 2.58 -7.96
CA SER A 42 -5.51 2.65 -6.55
C SER A 42 -6.45 1.92 -5.59
N ASN A 43 -7.60 1.43 -6.04
CA ASN A 43 -8.51 0.71 -5.16
C ASN A 43 -7.84 -0.58 -4.65
N PRO A 44 -7.66 -0.75 -3.32
CA PRO A 44 -6.95 -1.88 -2.76
C PRO A 44 -7.66 -3.21 -3.09
N ILE A 45 -8.99 -3.25 -3.09
CA ILE A 45 -9.79 -4.43 -3.41
C ILE A 45 -9.50 -4.88 -4.84
N VAL A 46 -9.63 -3.97 -5.79
CA VAL A 46 -9.37 -4.25 -7.22
C VAL A 46 -7.90 -4.65 -7.42
N SER A 47 -6.98 -3.98 -6.74
CA SER A 47 -5.55 -4.27 -6.85
C SER A 47 -5.19 -5.66 -6.29
N ASN A 48 -5.87 -6.11 -5.22
CA ASN A 48 -5.59 -7.37 -4.54
C ASN A 48 -5.95 -8.59 -5.40
N ILE A 49 -6.98 -8.48 -6.25
CA ILE A 49 -7.40 -9.57 -7.16
C ILE A 49 -6.22 -10.05 -8.04
N SER A 50 -5.33 -9.14 -8.46
CA SER A 50 -4.18 -9.45 -9.31
C SER A 50 -2.84 -9.54 -8.57
N LEU A 51 -2.83 -9.45 -7.24
CA LEU A 51 -1.62 -9.32 -6.44
C LEU A 51 -0.65 -10.49 -6.62
N ASN A 52 -1.15 -11.73 -6.56
CA ASN A 52 -0.32 -12.92 -6.73
C ASN A 52 0.41 -12.95 -8.08
N ASN A 53 -0.26 -12.51 -9.14
CA ASN A 53 0.34 -12.43 -10.47
C ASN A 53 1.43 -11.34 -10.54
N ARG A 54 1.25 -10.21 -9.85
CA ARG A 54 2.26 -9.15 -9.76
C ARG A 54 3.50 -9.60 -8.99
N LEU A 55 3.31 -10.29 -7.86
CA LEU A 55 4.42 -10.84 -7.07
C LEU A 55 5.26 -11.83 -7.87
N LYS A 56 4.63 -12.74 -8.61
CA LYS A 56 5.34 -13.71 -9.47
C LYS A 56 6.14 -13.07 -10.60
N LYS A 57 5.69 -11.92 -11.12
CA LYS A 57 6.38 -11.18 -12.20
C LYS A 57 7.52 -10.30 -11.69
N GLN A 58 7.57 -10.02 -10.39
CA GLN A 58 8.61 -9.15 -9.83
C GLN A 58 9.95 -9.89 -9.83
N LYS A 59 10.91 -9.37 -10.60
CA LYS A 59 12.29 -9.85 -10.59
C LYS A 59 13.00 -9.21 -9.42
N ARG A 60 13.53 -10.00 -8.49
CA ARG A 60 14.33 -9.53 -7.35
C ARG A 60 15.73 -10.11 -7.47
N LEU A 61 16.72 -9.28 -7.18
CA LEU A 61 18.10 -9.74 -7.00
C LEU A 61 18.26 -10.27 -5.57
N PRO A 62 19.12 -11.28 -5.35
CA PRO A 62 19.40 -11.75 -4.00
C PRO A 62 20.11 -10.65 -3.19
N PHE A 63 19.81 -10.58 -1.89
CA PHE A 63 20.51 -9.70 -0.96
C PHE A 63 21.89 -10.26 -0.60
N SER A 64 22.82 -9.37 -0.22
CA SER A 64 24.09 -9.78 0.41
C SER A 64 23.84 -10.42 1.77
N GLN A 65 24.70 -11.35 2.18
CA GLN A 65 24.59 -12.06 3.45
C GLN A 65 24.58 -11.12 4.67
N ASP A 66 25.31 -10.00 4.61
CA ASP A 66 25.38 -9.03 5.71
C ASP A 66 24.05 -8.28 5.88
N ILE A 67 23.37 -7.98 4.78
CA ILE A 67 22.05 -7.35 4.80
C ILE A 67 21.01 -8.32 5.37
N ILE A 68 21.11 -9.60 5.01
CA ILE A 68 20.22 -10.64 5.55
C ILE A 68 20.38 -10.74 7.07
N ARG A 69 21.60 -10.69 7.59
CA ARG A 69 21.87 -10.68 9.05
C ARG A 69 21.21 -9.48 9.74
N LEU A 70 21.23 -8.31 9.12
CA LEU A 70 20.59 -7.10 9.66
C LEU A 70 19.06 -7.24 9.75
N PHE A 71 18.44 -8.00 8.84
CA PHE A 71 16.99 -8.24 8.86
C PHE A 71 16.54 -9.31 9.88
N LEU A 72 17.47 -10.01 10.54
CA LEU A 72 17.11 -11.00 11.55
C LEU A 72 16.60 -10.30 12.81
N ILE A 73 15.36 -10.55 13.19
CA ILE A 73 14.82 -10.13 14.49
C ILE A 73 15.53 -10.97 15.55
N PRO A 74 16.22 -10.35 16.53
CA PRO A 74 16.82 -11.08 17.64
C PRO A 74 15.72 -11.82 18.40
N LYS A 75 15.88 -13.13 18.59
CA LYS A 75 15.01 -13.87 19.51
C LYS A 75 15.45 -13.49 20.91
N ILE A 76 14.60 -12.75 21.62
CA ILE A 76 14.78 -12.47 23.04
C ILE A 76 14.35 -13.75 23.75
N ASP A 77 15.30 -14.57 24.19
CA ASP A 77 14.99 -15.65 25.11
C ASP A 77 14.54 -14.99 26.42
N GLY A 78 13.30 -15.22 26.82
CA GLY A 78 12.60 -14.50 27.88
C GLY A 78 13.14 -14.74 29.28
N THR A 79 14.37 -14.33 29.58
CA THR A 79 14.76 -13.90 30.92
C THR A 79 14.26 -12.48 31.12
N ILE A 80 13.02 -12.37 31.58
CA ILE A 80 12.49 -11.15 32.20
C ILE A 80 13.40 -10.87 33.41
N HIS A 81 14.36 -9.96 33.25
CA HIS A 81 14.91 -9.21 34.38
C HIS A 81 13.90 -8.09 34.64
N SER A 82 13.20 -8.21 35.76
CA SER A 82 12.12 -7.33 36.19
C SER A 82 12.64 -5.98 36.68
N ASP A 83 13.30 -5.19 35.82
CA ASP A 83 13.76 -3.83 36.16
C ASP A 83 13.88 -2.96 34.89
N SER A 84 12.76 -2.52 34.33
CA SER A 84 12.67 -1.28 33.51
C SER A 84 11.20 -0.94 33.24
N GLU A 85 10.64 -0.13 34.12
CA GLU A 85 9.40 0.60 33.88
C GLU A 85 9.56 1.55 32.68
N GLU A 86 8.45 1.73 31.95
CA GLU A 86 8.14 2.80 30.99
C GLU A 86 8.93 2.83 29.66
N LEU A 87 8.28 2.33 28.59
CA LEU A 87 8.19 2.95 27.24
C LEU A 87 7.29 2.09 26.32
N LEU A 88 6.06 1.81 26.76
CA LEU A 88 5.01 1.28 25.88
C LEU A 88 4.08 2.43 25.51
N GLU A 89 4.52 3.28 24.59
CA GLU A 89 3.67 4.33 24.03
C GLU A 89 2.63 3.66 23.12
N ASP A 90 1.40 3.64 23.65
CA ASP A 90 0.14 3.19 23.10
C ASP A 90 0.02 3.17 21.56
N CYS A 91 -0.10 1.96 20.99
CA CYS A 91 -0.56 1.73 19.62
C CYS A 91 -2.10 1.85 19.50
N THR A 92 -2.74 2.72 20.29
CA THR A 92 -4.20 2.87 20.38
C THR A 92 -4.83 3.44 19.11
N GLY A 93 -4.07 4.15 18.28
CA GLY A 93 -4.59 4.81 17.07
C GLY A 93 -5.15 3.87 16.00
N PHE A 94 -4.77 2.59 15.97
CA PHE A 94 -5.33 1.62 15.02
C PHE A 94 -6.64 1.00 15.51
N ASN A 95 -6.88 0.92 16.82
CA ASN A 95 -8.04 0.23 17.38
C ASN A 95 -9.36 0.99 17.09
N GLU A 96 -9.30 2.33 17.03
CA GLU A 96 -10.45 3.17 16.67
C GLU A 96 -10.90 2.91 15.23
N THR A 97 -9.96 2.76 14.30
CA THR A 97 -10.28 2.47 12.88
C THR A 97 -10.86 1.08 12.67
N ILE A 98 -10.41 0.09 13.45
CA ILE A 98 -10.92 -1.28 13.39
C ILE A 98 -12.36 -1.32 13.92
N SER A 99 -12.62 -0.65 15.03
CA SER A 99 -13.97 -0.56 15.62
C SER A 99 -14.96 0.10 14.67
N ALA A 100 -14.55 1.17 13.98
CA ALA A 100 -15.38 1.86 13.00
C ALA A 100 -15.73 1.00 11.77
N LEU A 101 -14.89 0.01 11.41
CA LEU A 101 -15.15 -0.89 10.29
C LEU A 101 -16.14 -2.01 10.66
N ASP A 102 -16.15 -2.46 11.92
CA ASP A 102 -17.10 -3.46 12.40
C ASP A 102 -18.54 -2.90 12.53
N GLU A 103 -18.70 -1.58 12.69
CA GLU A 103 -20.01 -0.93 12.73
C GLU A 103 -20.65 -0.75 11.35
N VAL A 104 -19.90 -0.93 10.25
CA VAL A 104 -20.43 -0.79 8.90
C VAL A 104 -21.16 -2.09 8.50
N VAL A 105 -22.45 -2.16 8.82
CA VAL A 105 -23.35 -3.18 8.27
C VAL A 105 -23.54 -2.90 6.78
N LEU A 106 -23.07 -3.81 5.93
CA LEU A 106 -23.42 -3.83 4.51
C LEU A 106 -24.91 -4.15 4.38
N THR A 107 -25.73 -3.12 4.21
CA THR A 107 -27.12 -3.29 3.78
C THR A 107 -27.13 -3.83 2.35
N THR A 108 -27.37 -5.13 2.20
CA THR A 108 -27.78 -5.70 0.93
C THR A 108 -29.28 -5.46 0.77
N GLU A 109 -29.66 -4.40 0.07
CA GLU A 109 -30.96 -4.34 -0.63
C GLU A 109 -30.79 -4.83 -2.06
#